data_AF-A0A7X8Z8Q9-F1
#
_entry.id   AF-A0A7X8Z8Q9-F1
#
_cell.length_a   1.000
_cell.length_b   1.000
_cell.length_c   1.000
_cell.angle_alpha   90.00
_cell.angle_beta   90.00
_cell.angle_gamma   90.00
#
_symmetry.space_group_name_H-M   'P 1'
#
loop_
_entity.id
_entity.type
_entity.pdbx_description
1 polymer ?
#
loop_
_entity_poly.entity_id
_entity_poly.type
_entity_poly.pdbx_seq_one_letter_code
_entity_poly.pdbx_strand_id
1 'polypeptide(L)'
;MRNKKLVVGITQGDSNGIGYEVIIKALADPRILNMLTPVVYGSSKIFGFYKKSVHNIDQMDTNVINSAKDAHPKRINILNCLPDNAFAEPGGATADSAQAAISSLEAAVKDLKDGLIDVLVTGPINKKAIVNAGFGFPGHTEYLQQAFGVKDVTMFMISQSLKVGVVTGHIPLKDVPGSLSIEKVVSKLHLLKNSLEQDFGIDNPSIGVLSLNPHSGDSGLLGTEEEEIIIPAIKQANEENIQAYGPFSPDGY
;
A
#
# COMPACT_ATOMS: atom_id res chain seq x y z
N MET A 1 2.35 -23.53 -10.86
CA MET A 1 1.72 -22.36 -10.21
C MET A 1 0.86 -22.85 -9.05
N ARG A 2 0.98 -22.26 -7.85
CA ARG A 2 0.31 -22.76 -6.64
C ARG A 2 -1.21 -22.72 -6.86
N ASN A 3 -1.85 -23.90 -6.87
CA ASN A 3 -3.29 -24.09 -7.05
C ASN A 3 -4.09 -23.71 -5.78
N LYS A 4 -3.59 -22.75 -4.99
CA LYS A 4 -4.14 -22.32 -3.70
C LYS A 4 -4.60 -20.87 -3.85
N LYS A 5 -5.85 -20.58 -3.46
CA LYS A 5 -6.36 -19.21 -3.41
C LYS A 5 -5.48 -18.35 -2.50
N LEU A 6 -5.21 -17.13 -2.92
CA LEU A 6 -4.48 -16.15 -2.11
C LEU A 6 -5.23 -15.87 -0.82
N VAL A 7 -4.52 -15.89 0.30
CA VAL A 7 -5.00 -15.45 1.59
C VAL A 7 -4.61 -13.98 1.75
N VAL A 8 -5.61 -13.10 1.79
CA VAL A 8 -5.41 -11.65 1.82
C VAL A 8 -5.71 -11.14 3.22
N GLY A 9 -4.68 -10.65 3.91
CA GLY A 9 -4.82 -9.99 5.19
C GLY A 9 -5.29 -8.55 5.00
N ILE A 10 -6.35 -8.17 5.71
CA ILE A 10 -6.97 -6.84 5.61
C ILE A 10 -6.97 -6.21 7.02
N THR A 11 -6.26 -5.11 7.23
CA THR A 11 -6.27 -4.43 8.53
C THR A 11 -7.43 -3.45 8.62
N GLN A 12 -8.08 -3.37 9.78
CA GLN A 12 -9.22 -2.47 9.98
C GLN A 12 -8.84 -0.97 9.86
N GLY A 13 -7.58 -0.61 10.11
CA GLY A 13 -7.17 0.79 10.25
C GLY A 13 -7.68 1.42 11.55
N ASP A 14 -7.88 2.74 11.54
CA ASP A 14 -8.47 3.47 12.66
C ASP A 14 -9.91 3.00 12.90
N SER A 15 -10.19 2.46 14.08
CA SER A 15 -11.50 1.87 14.39
C SER A 15 -12.65 2.87 14.43
N ASN A 16 -12.34 4.18 14.51
CA ASN A 16 -13.32 5.26 14.47
C ASN A 16 -13.42 5.90 13.06
N GLY A 17 -12.60 5.43 12.11
CA GLY A 17 -12.61 5.85 10.72
C GLY A 17 -13.60 5.06 9.86
N ILE A 18 -13.40 5.14 8.54
CA ILE A 18 -14.26 4.49 7.53
C ILE A 18 -13.83 3.05 7.19
N GLY A 19 -12.74 2.56 7.80
CA GLY A 19 -12.07 1.32 7.39
C GLY A 19 -13.02 0.13 7.31
N TYR A 20 -13.79 -0.14 8.37
CA TYR A 20 -14.78 -1.22 8.36
C TYR A 20 -15.88 -1.03 7.34
N GLU A 21 -16.41 0.18 7.16
CA GLU A 21 -17.46 0.42 6.15
C GLU A 21 -16.97 0.06 4.75
N VAL A 22 -15.73 0.42 4.42
CA VAL A 22 -15.10 0.10 3.13
C VAL A 22 -14.85 -1.40 3.01
N ILE A 23 -14.30 -2.04 4.05
CA ILE A 23 -14.05 -3.49 4.07
C ILE A 23 -15.36 -4.26 3.90
N ILE A 24 -16.40 -3.89 4.63
CA ILE A 24 -17.73 -4.50 4.55
C ILE A 24 -18.30 -4.33 3.14
N LYS A 25 -18.32 -3.11 2.60
CA LYS A 25 -18.85 -2.87 1.24
C LYS A 25 -18.06 -3.62 0.17
N ALA A 26 -16.74 -3.73 0.31
CA ALA A 26 -15.90 -4.48 -0.62
C ALA A 26 -16.15 -6.01 -0.54
N LEU A 27 -16.36 -6.54 0.66
CA LEU A 27 -16.61 -7.96 0.90
C LEU A 27 -18.09 -8.36 0.74
N ALA A 28 -18.99 -7.40 0.50
CA ALA A 28 -20.42 -7.64 0.31
C ALA A 28 -20.73 -8.41 -0.98
N ASP A 29 -19.86 -8.31 -1.99
CA ASP A 29 -19.98 -9.11 -3.21
C ASP A 29 -19.41 -10.51 -2.99
N PRO A 30 -20.23 -11.57 -2.95
CA PRO A 30 -19.77 -12.92 -2.66
C PRO A 30 -18.80 -13.46 -3.73
N ARG A 31 -18.75 -12.86 -4.93
CA ARG A 31 -17.80 -13.26 -5.98
C ARG A 31 -16.34 -13.06 -5.54
N ILE A 32 -16.07 -12.14 -4.62
CA ILE A 32 -14.71 -11.92 -4.09
C ILE A 32 -14.15 -13.17 -3.41
N LEU A 33 -15.01 -13.96 -2.75
CA LEU A 33 -14.64 -15.21 -2.08
C LEU A 33 -14.26 -16.31 -3.08
N ASN A 34 -14.62 -16.18 -4.36
CA ASN A 34 -14.12 -17.08 -5.40
C ASN A 34 -12.68 -16.73 -5.82
N MET A 35 -12.28 -15.47 -5.68
CA MET A 35 -10.96 -14.97 -6.07
C MET A 35 -9.92 -15.12 -4.95
N LEU A 36 -10.30 -14.83 -3.71
CA LEU A 36 -9.39 -14.77 -2.57
C LEU A 36 -10.03 -15.29 -1.27
N THR A 37 -9.18 -15.54 -0.26
CA THR A 37 -9.59 -15.84 1.12
C THR A 37 -9.29 -14.62 2.00
N PRO A 38 -10.28 -13.82 2.40
CA PRO A 38 -10.03 -12.63 3.19
C PRO A 38 -9.89 -12.97 4.68
N VAL A 39 -8.89 -12.37 5.32
CA VAL A 39 -8.67 -12.40 6.78
C VAL A 39 -8.61 -10.96 7.28
N VAL A 40 -9.66 -10.52 7.95
CA VAL A 40 -9.74 -9.18 8.54
C VAL A 40 -9.12 -9.19 9.92
N TYR A 41 -8.05 -8.41 10.11
CA TYR A 41 -7.40 -8.21 11.41
C TYR A 41 -8.06 -7.03 12.12
N GLY A 42 -8.65 -7.27 13.28
CA GLY A 42 -9.34 -6.25 14.06
C GLY A 42 -10.22 -6.84 15.16
N SER A 43 -11.49 -6.42 15.21
CA SER A 43 -12.49 -6.87 16.20
C SER A 43 -13.81 -7.19 15.50
N SER A 44 -14.28 -8.42 15.69
CA SER A 44 -15.59 -8.88 15.20
C SER A 44 -16.75 -8.09 15.81
N LYS A 45 -16.59 -7.56 17.02
CA LYS A 45 -17.58 -6.69 17.68
C LYS A 45 -17.69 -5.34 16.98
N ILE A 46 -16.56 -4.71 16.65
CA ILE A 46 -16.54 -3.44 15.92
C ILE A 46 -17.02 -3.65 14.48
N PHE A 47 -16.60 -4.72 13.82
CA PHE A 47 -17.14 -5.12 12.52
C PHE A 47 -18.67 -5.24 12.58
N GLY A 48 -19.22 -5.94 13.59
CA GLY A 48 -20.66 -6.10 13.79
C GLY A 48 -21.39 -4.79 14.09
N PHE A 49 -20.72 -3.83 14.74
CA PHE A 49 -21.25 -2.47 14.93
C PHE A 49 -21.41 -1.74 13.58
N TYR A 50 -20.36 -1.69 12.76
CA TYR A 50 -20.41 -1.06 11.44
C TYR A 50 -21.28 -1.81 10.42
N LYS A 51 -21.40 -3.14 10.54
CA LYS A 51 -22.30 -3.92 9.68
C LYS A 51 -23.75 -3.41 9.76
N LYS A 52 -24.19 -2.93 10.92
CA LYS A 52 -25.55 -2.40 11.11
C LYS A 52 -25.82 -1.08 10.37
N SER A 53 -24.77 -0.33 10.02
CA SER A 53 -24.92 0.96 9.31
C SER A 53 -24.82 0.84 7.79
N VAL A 54 -24.56 -0.35 7.25
CA VAL A 54 -24.46 -0.60 5.81
C VAL A 54 -25.70 -1.36 5.34
N HIS A 55 -26.36 -0.85 4.30
CA HIS A 55 -27.56 -1.46 3.72
C HIS A 55 -27.22 -2.57 2.72
N ASN A 56 -28.16 -3.49 2.48
CA ASN A 56 -28.08 -4.56 1.47
C ASN A 56 -26.95 -5.59 1.69
N ILE A 57 -26.64 -5.90 2.96
CA ILE A 57 -25.61 -6.89 3.33
C ILE A 57 -26.10 -7.96 4.32
N ASP A 58 -27.42 -8.18 4.35
CA ASP A 58 -28.08 -9.04 5.34
C ASP A 58 -27.56 -10.49 5.30
N GLN A 59 -27.10 -10.96 4.12
CA GLN A 59 -26.56 -12.30 3.91
C GLN A 59 -25.04 -12.42 4.19
N MET A 60 -24.39 -11.36 4.68
CA MET A 60 -22.95 -11.40 4.93
C MET A 60 -22.62 -12.18 6.22
N ASP A 61 -22.14 -13.40 6.07
CA ASP A 61 -21.67 -14.22 7.19
C ASP A 61 -20.17 -14.10 7.42
N THR A 62 -19.79 -13.88 8.69
CA THR A 62 -18.40 -13.85 9.13
C THR A 62 -18.02 -15.15 9.82
N ASN A 63 -16.72 -15.42 9.91
CA ASN A 63 -16.13 -16.56 10.60
C ASN A 63 -15.02 -16.02 11.52
N VAL A 64 -15.23 -16.07 12.82
CA VAL A 64 -14.19 -15.63 13.78
C VAL A 64 -13.17 -16.76 13.93
N ILE A 65 -11.89 -16.42 13.76
CA ILE A 65 -10.78 -17.37 13.79
C ILE A 65 -9.72 -16.92 14.80
N ASN A 66 -8.96 -17.89 15.32
CA ASN A 66 -7.87 -17.65 16.26
C ASN A 66 -6.49 -17.55 15.57
N SER A 67 -6.38 -18.08 14.35
CA SER A 67 -5.18 -18.01 13.52
C SER A 67 -5.56 -17.90 12.06
N ALA A 68 -4.78 -17.13 11.28
CA ALA A 68 -4.93 -17.08 9.82
C ALA A 68 -4.81 -18.46 9.13
N LYS A 69 -4.17 -19.45 9.79
CA LYS A 69 -4.12 -20.84 9.33
C LYS A 69 -5.50 -21.51 9.24
N ASP A 70 -6.43 -21.08 10.09
CA ASP A 70 -7.77 -21.64 10.19
C ASP A 70 -8.76 -20.92 9.26
N ALA A 71 -8.27 -20.01 8.40
CA ALA A 71 -9.10 -19.23 7.51
C ALA A 71 -9.87 -20.12 6.51
N HIS A 72 -11.19 -19.96 6.49
CA HIS A 72 -12.05 -20.72 5.60
C HIS A 72 -12.17 -20.00 4.24
N PRO A 73 -11.87 -20.66 3.10
CA PRO A 73 -11.72 -20.02 1.78
C PRO A 73 -13.02 -19.58 1.09
N LYS A 74 -14.16 -19.71 1.78
CA LYS A 74 -15.49 -19.29 1.32
C LYS A 74 -16.22 -18.46 2.38
N ARG A 75 -15.50 -17.89 3.34
CA ARG A 75 -16.06 -17.08 4.43
C ARG A 75 -15.23 -15.82 4.58
N ILE A 76 -15.86 -14.79 5.12
CA ILE A 76 -15.14 -13.60 5.59
C ILE A 76 -14.57 -13.94 6.96
N ASN A 77 -13.25 -14.15 7.03
CA ASN A 77 -12.61 -14.50 8.28
C ASN A 77 -12.25 -13.24 9.05
N ILE A 78 -12.48 -13.23 10.36
CA ILE A 78 -12.09 -12.15 11.26
C ILE A 78 -11.17 -12.72 12.34
N LEU A 79 -9.95 -12.21 12.41
CA LEU A 79 -9.01 -12.51 13.47
C LEU A 79 -9.09 -11.39 14.52
N ASN A 80 -9.55 -11.75 15.72
CA ASN A 80 -9.65 -10.81 16.83
C ASN A 80 -8.25 -10.58 17.43
N CYS A 81 -7.70 -9.39 17.17
CA CYS A 81 -6.38 -8.98 17.66
C CYS A 81 -6.43 -7.71 18.52
N LEU A 82 -7.62 -7.35 19.00
CA LEU A 82 -7.87 -6.22 19.90
C LEU A 82 -8.38 -6.72 21.26
N PRO A 83 -8.26 -5.90 22.32
CA PRO A 83 -8.93 -6.18 23.59
C PRO A 83 -10.45 -6.36 23.47
N ASP A 84 -11.05 -7.24 24.27
CA ASP A 84 -12.50 -7.53 24.24
C ASP A 84 -13.38 -6.30 24.55
N ASN A 85 -12.85 -5.35 25.32
CA ASN A 85 -13.51 -4.10 25.65
C ASN A 85 -13.37 -3.03 24.56
N ALA A 86 -12.66 -3.28 23.46
CA ALA A 86 -12.56 -2.35 22.34
C ALA A 86 -13.95 -2.01 21.77
N PHE A 87 -14.12 -0.74 21.42
CA PHE A 87 -15.34 -0.19 20.85
C PHE A 87 -14.99 0.86 19.79
N ALA A 88 -15.99 1.30 19.03
CA ALA A 88 -15.84 2.36 18.04
C ALA A 88 -16.79 3.51 18.33
N GLU A 89 -16.28 4.72 18.15
CA GLU A 89 -17.01 5.99 18.17
C GLU A 89 -16.72 6.74 16.87
N PRO A 90 -17.52 6.50 15.81
CA PRO A 90 -17.24 7.04 14.49
C PRO A 90 -17.09 8.57 14.48
N GLY A 91 -16.12 9.07 13.72
CA GLY A 91 -15.97 10.51 13.45
C GLY A 91 -14.96 11.26 14.34
N GLY A 92 -14.37 10.61 15.34
CA GLY A 92 -13.30 11.18 16.15
C GLY A 92 -12.15 10.21 16.37
N ALA A 93 -10.95 10.53 15.88
CA ALA A 93 -9.77 9.72 16.17
C ALA A 93 -9.41 9.82 17.66
N THR A 94 -9.23 8.67 18.32
CA THR A 94 -8.89 8.57 19.74
C THR A 94 -7.57 7.81 19.92
N ALA A 95 -6.99 7.85 21.12
CA ALA A 95 -5.81 7.02 21.42
C ALA A 95 -6.13 5.53 21.28
N ASP A 96 -7.31 5.10 21.73
CA ASP A 96 -7.76 3.71 21.64
C ASP A 96 -7.97 3.29 20.18
N SER A 97 -8.56 4.15 19.34
CA SER A 97 -8.78 3.83 17.93
C SER A 97 -7.47 3.79 17.12
N ALA A 98 -6.49 4.61 17.50
CA ALA A 98 -5.14 4.55 16.97
C ALA A 98 -4.41 3.27 17.41
N GLN A 99 -4.49 2.90 18.70
CA GLN A 99 -3.92 1.65 19.21
C GLN A 99 -4.55 0.43 18.54
N ALA A 100 -5.85 0.50 18.26
CA ALA A 100 -6.58 -0.52 17.52
C ALA A 100 -6.05 -0.67 16.08
N ALA A 101 -5.72 0.44 15.41
CA ALA A 101 -5.09 0.41 14.09
C ALA A 101 -3.71 -0.25 14.13
N ILE A 102 -2.85 0.18 15.08
CA ILE A 102 -1.49 -0.33 15.28
C ILE A 102 -1.52 -1.84 15.53
N SER A 103 -2.34 -2.29 16.49
CA SER A 103 -2.43 -3.70 16.88
C SER A 103 -2.88 -4.58 15.71
N SER A 104 -3.83 -4.09 14.90
CA SER A 104 -4.28 -4.81 13.70
C SER A 104 -3.20 -4.92 12.63
N LEU A 105 -2.40 -3.86 12.44
CA LEU A 105 -1.31 -3.83 11.48
C LEU A 105 -0.15 -4.74 11.93
N GLU A 106 0.24 -4.68 13.20
CA GLU A 106 1.29 -5.52 13.76
C GLU A 106 0.93 -7.01 13.67
N ALA A 107 -0.31 -7.37 13.98
CA ALA A 107 -0.80 -8.73 13.85
C ALA A 107 -0.75 -9.22 12.39
N ALA A 108 -1.22 -8.41 11.44
CA ALA A 108 -1.19 -8.77 10.02
C ALA A 108 0.24 -8.86 9.46
N VAL A 109 1.14 -7.95 9.86
CA VAL A 109 2.55 -7.99 9.44
C VAL A 109 3.28 -9.20 10.01
N LYS A 110 2.97 -9.59 11.26
CA LYS A 110 3.50 -10.82 11.84
C LYS A 110 3.06 -12.03 11.01
N ASP A 111 1.78 -12.16 10.70
CA ASP A 111 1.26 -13.30 9.94
C ASP A 111 1.73 -13.28 8.47
N LEU A 112 2.00 -12.10 7.89
CA LEU A 112 2.63 -11.97 6.57
C LEU A 112 4.08 -12.49 6.58
N LYS A 113 4.87 -12.14 7.60
CA LYS A 113 6.24 -12.64 7.78
C LYS A 113 6.27 -14.15 8.02
N ASP A 114 5.29 -14.67 8.77
CA ASP A 114 5.16 -16.09 9.07
C ASP A 114 4.58 -16.89 7.88
N GLY A 115 4.24 -16.24 6.76
CA GLY A 115 3.71 -16.87 5.55
C GLY A 115 2.29 -17.41 5.70
N LEU A 116 1.52 -16.88 6.66
CA LEU A 116 0.13 -17.28 6.92
C LEU A 116 -0.86 -16.52 6.05
N ILE A 117 -0.48 -15.32 5.61
CA ILE A 117 -1.16 -14.56 4.57
C ILE A 117 -0.17 -14.27 3.43
N ASP A 118 -0.70 -14.15 2.21
CA ASP A 118 0.11 -13.94 0.99
C ASP A 118 0.29 -12.44 0.67
N VAL A 119 -0.71 -11.61 0.99
CA VAL A 119 -0.72 -10.16 0.69
C VAL A 119 -1.39 -9.40 1.83
N LEU A 120 -0.93 -8.16 2.06
CA LEU A 120 -1.51 -7.22 3.01
C LEU A 120 -2.24 -6.08 2.30
N VAL A 121 -3.48 -5.82 2.72
CA VAL A 121 -4.30 -4.66 2.33
C VAL A 121 -4.58 -3.86 3.60
N THR A 122 -4.31 -2.56 3.61
CA THR A 122 -4.44 -1.74 4.83
C THR A 122 -5.66 -0.83 4.81
N GLY A 123 -6.39 -0.80 5.92
CA GLY A 123 -7.39 0.22 6.19
C GLY A 123 -6.74 1.57 6.51
N PRO A 124 -7.43 2.71 6.30
CA PRO A 124 -6.87 4.02 6.53
C PRO A 124 -6.60 4.28 8.02
N ILE A 125 -5.55 5.05 8.30
CA ILE A 125 -5.14 5.44 9.66
C ILE A 125 -5.07 6.96 9.79
N ASN A 126 -5.29 7.48 10.99
CA ASN A 126 -5.01 8.88 11.30
C ASN A 126 -3.55 9.06 11.72
N LYS A 127 -2.73 9.68 10.85
CA LYS A 127 -1.28 9.88 11.09
C LYS A 127 -0.97 10.61 12.40
N LYS A 128 -1.78 11.61 12.78
CA LYS A 128 -1.57 12.35 14.04
C LYS A 128 -1.87 11.45 15.24
N ALA A 129 -2.96 10.70 15.18
CA ALA A 129 -3.39 9.84 16.28
C ALA A 129 -2.40 8.68 16.53
N ILE A 130 -1.93 7.98 15.49
CA ILE A 130 -0.97 6.88 15.65
C ILE A 130 0.39 7.35 16.19
N VAL A 131 0.86 8.54 15.77
CA VAL A 131 2.12 9.11 16.29
C VAL A 131 1.96 9.45 17.77
N ASN A 132 0.84 10.08 18.14
CA ASN A 132 0.53 10.39 19.54
C ASN A 132 0.32 9.13 20.40
N ALA A 133 -0.15 8.03 19.80
CA ALA A 133 -0.27 6.72 20.45
C ALA A 133 1.07 5.97 20.57
N GLY A 134 2.19 6.58 20.15
CA GLY A 134 3.52 6.01 20.32
C GLY A 134 3.95 5.03 19.24
N PHE A 135 3.30 5.02 18.07
CA PHE A 135 3.64 4.10 16.97
C PHE A 135 5.09 4.26 16.49
N GLY A 136 5.69 5.46 16.63
CA GLY A 136 7.08 5.73 16.23
C GLY A 136 7.29 5.89 14.73
N PHE A 137 6.25 5.72 13.91
CA PHE A 137 6.31 5.88 12.45
C PHE A 137 5.29 6.92 11.95
N PRO A 138 5.61 7.67 10.89
CA PRO A 138 4.68 8.63 10.28
C PRO A 138 3.54 7.96 9.49
N GLY A 139 3.65 6.68 9.14
CA GLY A 139 2.65 5.96 8.38
C GLY A 139 3.00 4.49 8.11
N HIS A 140 2.17 3.85 7.26
CA HIS A 140 2.33 2.44 6.88
C HIS A 140 3.65 2.17 6.17
N THR A 141 4.04 3.00 5.21
CA THR A 141 5.19 2.74 4.34
C THR A 141 6.48 2.64 5.14
N GLU A 142 6.73 3.58 6.04
CA GLU A 142 7.94 3.63 6.85
C GLU A 142 7.97 2.47 7.86
N TYR A 143 6.83 2.15 8.46
CA TYR A 143 6.71 0.98 9.33
C TYR A 143 7.01 -0.33 8.58
N LEU A 144 6.40 -0.53 7.41
CA LEU A 144 6.57 -1.74 6.61
C LEU A 144 8.01 -1.86 6.10
N GLN A 145 8.61 -0.75 5.65
CA GLN A 145 10.02 -0.72 5.24
C GLN A 145 10.93 -1.23 6.36
N GLN A 146 10.78 -0.70 7.58
CA GLN A 146 11.55 -1.17 8.73
C GLN A 146 11.21 -2.61 9.12
N ALA A 147 9.92 -2.96 9.16
CA ALA A 147 9.48 -4.28 9.57
C ALA A 147 10.05 -5.37 8.66
N PHE A 148 10.11 -5.15 7.34
CA PHE A 148 10.66 -6.09 6.37
C PHE A 148 12.17 -5.93 6.14
N GLY A 149 12.82 -4.96 6.80
CA GLY A 149 14.26 -4.76 6.69
C GLY A 149 14.73 -4.40 5.27
N VAL A 150 13.85 -3.79 4.47
CA VAL A 150 14.16 -3.43 3.09
C VAL A 150 14.75 -2.03 3.02
N LYS A 151 15.75 -1.86 2.15
CA LYS A 151 16.48 -0.59 2.05
C LYS A 151 15.69 0.50 1.36
N ASP A 152 14.89 0.14 0.36
CA ASP A 152 14.15 1.10 -0.44
C ASP A 152 12.75 0.57 -0.80
N VAL A 153 11.82 1.49 -1.00
CA VAL A 153 10.40 1.22 -1.34
C VAL A 153 9.94 2.23 -2.38
N THR A 154 8.98 1.86 -3.22
CA THR A 154 8.39 2.77 -4.20
C THR A 154 6.90 2.90 -4.00
N MET A 155 6.38 4.12 -4.12
CA MET A 155 4.94 4.34 -4.18
C MET A 155 4.50 4.20 -5.63
N PHE A 156 3.48 3.38 -5.85
CA PHE A 156 2.96 3.08 -7.17
C PHE A 156 1.46 3.38 -7.22
N MET A 157 1.07 4.36 -8.04
CA MET A 157 -0.33 4.75 -8.25
C MET A 157 -0.84 4.09 -9.52
N ILE A 158 -1.93 3.34 -9.43
CA ILE A 158 -2.41 2.47 -10.51
C ILE A 158 -3.87 2.78 -10.83
N SER A 159 -4.17 2.90 -12.11
CA SER A 159 -5.50 2.84 -12.70
C SER A 159 -5.54 1.74 -13.77
N GLN A 160 -6.70 1.56 -14.42
CA GLN A 160 -6.82 0.59 -15.52
C GLN A 160 -5.92 0.94 -16.71
N SER A 161 -5.70 2.23 -16.98
CA SER A 161 -4.97 2.72 -18.16
C SER A 161 -3.58 3.27 -17.85
N LEU A 162 -3.31 3.65 -16.60
CA LEU A 162 -2.10 4.37 -16.22
C LEU A 162 -1.49 3.79 -14.94
N LYS A 163 -0.17 3.67 -14.92
CA LYS A 163 0.60 3.26 -13.75
C LYS A 163 1.74 4.27 -13.56
N VAL A 164 1.80 4.91 -12.39
CA VAL A 164 2.75 5.99 -12.09
C VAL A 164 3.52 5.67 -10.82
N GLY A 165 4.83 5.44 -10.95
CA GLY A 165 5.76 5.44 -9.84
C GLY A 165 6.29 6.85 -9.56
N VAL A 166 6.67 7.13 -8.31
CA VAL A 166 7.29 8.42 -7.94
C VAL A 166 8.71 8.20 -7.41
N VAL A 167 9.65 9.07 -7.82
CA VAL A 167 11.03 9.02 -7.30
C VAL A 167 11.10 9.56 -5.88
N THR A 168 10.30 10.60 -5.60
CA THR A 168 10.19 11.25 -4.30
C THR A 168 8.78 11.05 -3.74
N GLY A 169 8.70 10.77 -2.43
CA GLY A 169 7.43 10.67 -1.72
C GLY A 169 6.92 12.05 -1.27
N HIS A 170 6.36 12.10 -0.07
CA HIS A 170 5.82 13.33 0.51
C HIS A 170 6.91 14.24 1.09
N ILE A 171 7.58 15.03 0.24
CA ILE A 171 8.54 16.07 0.65
C ILE A 171 8.12 17.45 0.16
N PRO A 172 8.55 18.55 0.81
CA PRO A 172 8.30 19.90 0.30
C PRO A 172 8.88 20.08 -1.11
N LEU A 173 8.16 20.79 -1.97
CA LEU A 173 8.55 20.96 -3.37
C LEU A 173 9.96 21.56 -3.53
N LYS A 174 10.31 22.52 -2.67
CA LYS A 174 11.66 23.15 -2.65
C LYS A 174 12.80 22.15 -2.41
N ASP A 175 12.51 21.00 -1.81
CA ASP A 175 13.50 19.98 -1.46
C ASP A 175 13.55 18.88 -2.53
N VAL A 176 12.64 18.87 -3.51
CA VAL A 176 12.60 17.86 -4.57
C VAL A 176 13.89 17.84 -5.39
N PRO A 177 14.35 18.95 -6.00
CA PRO A 177 15.55 18.93 -6.85
C PRO A 177 16.78 18.43 -6.10
N GLY A 178 17.05 18.98 -4.91
CA GLY A 178 18.19 18.60 -4.08
C GLY A 178 18.12 17.19 -3.50
N SER A 179 16.97 16.51 -3.57
CA SER A 179 16.81 15.13 -3.11
C SER A 179 16.99 14.08 -4.21
N LEU A 180 17.12 14.51 -5.46
CA LEU A 180 17.34 13.62 -6.59
C LEU A 180 18.81 13.24 -6.69
N SER A 181 19.04 12.00 -7.11
CA SER A 181 20.37 11.50 -7.46
C SER A 181 20.21 10.38 -8.48
N ILE A 182 21.30 10.07 -9.19
CA ILE A 182 21.31 9.00 -10.20
C ILE A 182 20.90 7.68 -9.55
N GLU A 183 21.48 7.36 -8.39
CA GLU A 183 21.24 6.13 -7.64
C GLU A 183 19.77 6.01 -7.21
N LYS A 184 19.16 7.13 -6.81
CA LYS A 184 17.76 7.15 -6.39
C LYS A 184 16.84 6.87 -7.57
N VAL A 185 17.07 7.48 -8.74
CA VAL A 185 16.26 7.23 -9.93
C VAL A 185 16.42 5.78 -10.40
N VAL A 186 17.65 5.26 -10.47
CA VAL A 186 17.94 3.87 -10.86
C VAL A 186 17.28 2.88 -9.90
N SER A 187 17.38 3.10 -8.58
CA SER A 187 16.71 2.25 -7.58
C SER A 187 15.20 2.17 -7.80
N LYS A 188 14.55 3.30 -8.14
CA LYS A 188 13.11 3.36 -8.40
C LYS A 188 12.74 2.66 -9.69
N LEU A 189 13.56 2.77 -10.74
CA LEU A 189 13.38 2.04 -12.00
C LEU A 189 13.45 0.52 -11.79
N HIS A 190 14.36 0.03 -10.95
CA HIS A 190 14.42 -1.38 -10.55
C HIS A 190 13.15 -1.83 -9.83
N LEU A 191 12.74 -1.11 -8.80
CA LEU A 191 11.54 -1.45 -8.03
C LEU A 191 10.29 -1.46 -8.93
N LEU A 192 10.20 -0.50 -9.85
CA LEU A 192 9.09 -0.38 -10.79
C LEU A 192 9.08 -1.53 -11.81
N LYS A 193 10.21 -1.84 -12.43
CA LYS A 193 10.36 -3.00 -13.33
C LYS A 193 9.96 -4.29 -12.63
N ASN A 194 10.51 -4.54 -11.44
CA ASN A 194 10.24 -5.76 -10.68
C ASN A 194 8.75 -5.91 -10.37
N SER A 195 8.07 -4.83 -9.95
CA SER A 195 6.63 -4.88 -9.70
C SER A 195 5.83 -5.10 -10.99
N LEU A 196 6.18 -4.42 -12.09
CA LEU A 196 5.53 -4.61 -13.39
C LEU A 196 5.64 -6.06 -13.91
N GLU A 197 6.79 -6.70 -13.71
CA GLU A 197 7.00 -8.11 -14.09
C GLU A 197 6.27 -9.06 -13.12
N GLN A 198 6.44 -8.90 -11.81
CA GLN A 198 5.96 -9.87 -10.81
C GLN A 198 4.48 -9.69 -10.48
N ASP A 199 4.02 -8.46 -10.27
CA ASP A 199 2.67 -8.15 -9.78
C ASP A 199 1.68 -7.94 -10.93
N PHE A 200 2.15 -7.43 -12.07
CA PHE A 200 1.30 -7.13 -13.24
C PHE A 200 1.49 -8.09 -14.41
N GLY A 201 2.48 -8.99 -14.36
CA GLY A 201 2.73 -9.96 -15.42
C GLY A 201 3.07 -9.32 -16.77
N ILE A 202 3.69 -8.14 -16.76
CA ILE A 202 4.12 -7.45 -17.98
C ILE A 202 5.55 -7.87 -18.27
N ASP A 203 5.72 -8.73 -19.28
CA ASP A 203 7.04 -9.13 -19.74
C ASP A 203 7.77 -7.94 -20.39
N ASN A 204 9.03 -7.71 -20.00
CA ASN A 204 9.90 -6.65 -20.51
C ASN A 204 9.22 -5.26 -20.52
N PRO A 205 8.85 -4.72 -19.34
CA PRO A 205 8.08 -3.48 -19.27
C PRO A 205 8.89 -2.28 -19.76
N SER A 206 8.30 -1.49 -20.65
CA SER A 206 8.78 -0.17 -21.03
C SER A 206 8.35 0.88 -20.01
N ILE A 207 9.30 1.68 -19.53
CA ILE A 207 9.09 2.71 -18.50
C ILE A 207 9.41 4.08 -19.09
N GLY A 208 8.41 4.96 -19.14
CA GLY A 208 8.63 6.38 -19.44
C GLY A 208 9.05 7.14 -18.19
N VAL A 209 10.13 7.92 -18.28
CA VAL A 209 10.65 8.77 -17.21
C VAL A 209 10.30 10.21 -17.54
N LEU A 210 9.65 10.91 -16.61
CA LEU A 210 9.33 12.33 -16.78
C LEU A 210 10.49 13.20 -16.29
N SER A 211 10.68 14.38 -16.90
CA SER A 211 11.64 15.37 -16.43
C SER A 211 11.21 16.03 -15.12
N LEU A 212 12.18 16.60 -14.40
CA LEU A 212 11.93 17.46 -13.25
C LEU A 212 11.49 18.85 -13.72
N ASN A 213 12.24 19.43 -14.66
CA ASN A 213 12.02 20.76 -15.16
C ASN A 213 10.99 20.78 -16.30
N PRO A 214 10.27 21.90 -16.49
CA PRO A 214 9.42 22.10 -17.66
C PRO A 214 10.25 21.97 -18.95
N HIS A 215 9.63 21.47 -20.02
CA HIS A 215 10.29 21.26 -21.32
C HIS A 215 11.57 20.42 -21.24
N SER A 216 11.67 19.55 -20.22
CA SER A 216 12.87 18.75 -19.95
C SER A 216 14.17 19.57 -19.86
N GLY A 217 14.08 20.74 -19.22
CA GLY A 217 15.22 21.61 -18.97
C GLY A 217 15.59 22.52 -20.15
N ASP A 218 14.98 22.32 -21.33
CA ASP A 218 15.27 23.08 -22.57
C ASP A 218 16.78 23.22 -22.85
N SER A 219 17.48 22.07 -22.87
CA SER A 219 18.94 21.98 -23.04
C SER A 219 19.74 22.78 -22.00
N GLY A 220 19.33 22.69 -20.73
CA GLY A 220 19.99 23.35 -19.61
C GLY A 220 19.51 24.78 -19.33
N LEU A 221 18.64 25.37 -20.17
CA LEU A 221 18.14 26.73 -19.99
C LEU A 221 17.24 26.88 -18.76
N LEU A 222 16.45 25.84 -18.44
CA LEU A 222 15.45 25.82 -17.38
C LEU A 222 15.83 24.94 -16.19
N GLY A 223 17.11 24.56 -16.09
CA GLY A 223 17.65 23.65 -15.08
C GLY A 223 18.53 22.58 -15.71
N THR A 224 19.47 22.04 -14.95
CA THR A 224 20.48 21.07 -15.45
C THR A 224 20.26 19.65 -14.94
N GLU A 225 19.25 19.43 -14.08
CA GLU A 225 18.99 18.13 -13.44
C GLU A 225 18.69 17.02 -14.46
N GLU A 226 18.11 17.34 -15.62
CA GLU A 226 17.93 16.36 -16.69
C GLU A 226 19.27 15.84 -17.21
N GLU A 227 20.22 16.75 -17.51
CA GLU A 227 21.53 16.42 -18.07
C GLU A 227 22.45 15.77 -17.03
N GLU A 228 22.43 16.28 -15.80
CA GLU A 228 23.35 15.87 -14.73
C GLU A 228 22.88 14.61 -13.99
N ILE A 229 21.57 14.35 -13.93
CA ILE A 229 20.99 13.29 -13.08
C ILE A 229 20.11 12.33 -13.88
N ILE A 230 19.07 12.83 -14.56
CA ILE A 230 18.01 11.96 -15.09
C ILE A 230 18.46 11.18 -16.33
N ILE A 231 19.11 11.85 -17.30
CA ILE A 231 19.65 11.19 -18.50
C ILE A 231 20.73 10.16 -18.12
N PRO A 232 21.71 10.47 -17.25
CA PRO A 232 22.66 9.47 -16.75
C PRO A 232 21.98 8.27 -16.08
N ALA A 233 20.94 8.50 -15.26
CA ALA A 233 20.20 7.42 -14.60
C ALA A 233 19.45 6.53 -15.59
N ILE A 234 18.81 7.11 -16.61
CA ILE A 234 18.16 6.35 -17.69
C ILE A 234 19.18 5.51 -18.45
N LYS A 235 20.35 6.08 -18.76
CA LYS A 235 21.43 5.34 -19.44
C LYS A 235 21.91 4.16 -18.61
N GLN A 236 22.20 4.39 -17.33
CA GLN A 236 22.61 3.32 -16.41
C GLN A 236 21.54 2.23 -16.30
N ALA A 237 20.27 2.60 -16.14
CA ALA A 237 19.18 1.63 -16.07
C ALA A 237 19.06 0.78 -17.35
N ASN A 238 19.28 1.37 -18.53
CA ASN A 238 19.31 0.64 -19.80
C ASN A 238 20.50 -0.33 -19.90
N GLU A 239 21.69 0.07 -19.42
CA GLU A 239 22.86 -0.84 -19.31
C GLU A 239 22.57 -2.03 -18.38
N GLU A 240 21.66 -1.86 -17.42
CA GLU A 240 21.17 -2.89 -16.50
C GLU A 240 19.92 -3.64 -17.02
N ASN A 241 19.60 -3.51 -18.31
CA ASN A 241 18.47 -4.15 -19.00
C ASN A 241 17.09 -3.73 -18.46
N ILE A 242 16.93 -2.47 -18.09
CA ILE A 242 15.63 -1.82 -17.84
C ILE A 242 15.31 -0.96 -19.05
N GLN A 243 14.17 -1.22 -19.73
CA GLN A 243 13.72 -0.44 -20.89
C GLN A 243 13.16 0.92 -20.44
N ALA A 244 14.04 1.86 -20.11
CA ALA A 244 13.69 3.20 -19.65
C ALA A 244 13.87 4.23 -20.78
N TYR A 245 12.86 5.08 -21.00
CA TYR A 245 12.84 6.10 -22.06
C TYR A 245 12.51 7.48 -21.49
N GLY A 246 13.08 8.52 -22.09
CA GLY A 246 12.90 9.91 -21.68
C GLY A 246 14.24 10.65 -21.52
N PRO A 247 14.30 11.71 -20.69
CA PRO A 247 13.18 12.26 -19.95
C PRO A 247 12.13 12.90 -20.88
N PHE A 248 10.86 12.77 -20.54
CA PHE A 248 9.74 13.37 -21.26
C PHE A 248 9.18 14.56 -20.49
N SER A 249 8.76 15.61 -21.21
CA SER A 249 8.13 16.77 -20.56
C SER A 249 6.82 16.36 -19.89
N PRO A 250 6.59 16.67 -18.60
CA PRO A 250 5.37 16.29 -17.89
C PRO A 250 4.07 16.80 -18.53
N ASP A 251 4.15 17.90 -19.26
CA ASP A 251 3.05 18.60 -19.94
C ASP A 251 3.10 18.47 -21.48
N GLY A 252 4.16 17.87 -22.01
CA GLY A 252 4.43 17.80 -23.45
C GLY A 252 4.37 16.38 -23.95
N TYR A 253 3.19 15.99 -24.46
CA TYR A 253 2.98 14.92 -25.43
C TYR A 253 1.73 15.18 -26.26
#